data_AF-A0A349R435-F1
#
_entry.id   AF-A0A349R435-F1
#
_cell.length_a   1.000
_cell.length_b   1.000
_cell.length_c   1.000
_cell.angle_alpha   90.00
_cell.angle_beta   90.00
_cell.angle_gamma   90.00
#
_symmetry.space_group_name_H-M   'P 1'
#
loop_
_entity.id
_entity.type
_entity.pdbx_description
1 polymer ?
#
loop_
_entity_poly.entity_id
_entity_poly.type
_entity_poly.pdbx_seq_one_letter_code
_entity_poly.pdbx_strand_id
1 'polypeptide(L)'
;MILFANAKLNIGLQVIAKRTDGYHELNSVFYPLPIYDIIELLETTAAETTLNIQGERIPGNLHDNLCIRAFELLKKDYGIPPVSIDLVKQIP
;
A
#
# COMPACT_ATOMS: atom_id res chain seq x y z
N MET A 1 14.06 -6.57 5.07
CA MET A 1 12.90 -7.40 5.49
C MET A 1 12.00 -7.59 4.27
N ILE A 2 11.64 -8.83 3.94
CA ILE A 2 10.74 -9.15 2.83
C ILE A 2 9.34 -9.43 3.38
N LEU A 3 8.32 -8.86 2.72
CA LEU A 3 6.91 -9.01 3.04
C LEU A 3 6.12 -9.36 1.78
N PHE A 4 5.06 -10.15 1.95
CA PHE A 4 4.13 -10.52 0.89
C PHE A 4 2.79 -9.83 1.14
N ALA A 5 2.52 -8.76 0.41
CA ALA A 5 1.32 -7.94 0.55
C ALA A 5 0.18 -8.53 -0.27
N ASN A 6 -0.77 -9.20 0.39
CA ASN A 6 -1.80 -9.99 -0.28
C ASN A 6 -2.92 -9.15 -0.90
N ALA A 7 -3.47 -9.67 -2.00
CA ALA A 7 -4.75 -9.22 -2.53
C ALA A 7 -5.91 -9.61 -1.60
N LYS A 8 -7.04 -8.91 -1.75
CA LYS A 8 -8.32 -9.28 -1.12
C LYS A 8 -9.43 -9.41 -2.16
N LEU A 9 -10.46 -10.14 -1.81
CA LEU A 9 -11.75 -10.14 -2.48
C LEU A 9 -12.84 -9.68 -1.51
N ASN A 10 -13.82 -8.93 -2.01
CA ASN A 10 -15.08 -8.73 -1.28
C ASN A 10 -16.03 -9.87 -1.65
N ILE A 11 -16.23 -10.86 -0.77
CA ILE A 11 -17.14 -12.00 -1.03
C ILE A 11 -18.59 -11.51 -1.16
N GLY A 12 -18.92 -10.42 -0.49
CA GLY A 12 -20.15 -9.67 -0.68
C GLY A 12 -19.89 -8.19 -0.45
N LEU A 13 -20.64 -7.33 -1.13
CA LEU A 13 -20.60 -5.88 -0.98
C LEU A 13 -22.02 -5.34 -1.01
N GLN A 14 -22.53 -4.92 0.15
CA GLN A 14 -23.84 -4.31 0.31
C GLN A 14 -23.68 -2.83 0.65
N VAL A 15 -24.33 -1.97 -0.15
CA VAL A 15 -24.49 -0.55 0.18
C VAL A 15 -25.72 -0.41 1.09
N ILE A 16 -25.52 -0.02 2.34
CA ILE A 16 -26.60 0.09 3.34
C ILE A 16 -27.34 1.41 3.17
N ALA A 17 -26.59 2.51 3.08
CA ALA A 17 -27.14 3.85 2.96
C ALA A 17 -26.11 4.82 2.37
N LYS A 18 -26.58 5.97 1.88
CA LYS A 18 -25.74 7.13 1.61
C LYS A 18 -25.83 8.10 2.79
N ARG A 19 -24.68 8.48 3.33
CA ARG A 19 -24.56 9.41 4.47
C ARG A 19 -24.71 10.86 4.02
N THR A 20 -24.96 11.74 4.98
CA THR A 20 -25.12 13.19 4.75
C THR A 20 -23.83 13.87 4.29
N ASP A 21 -22.67 13.28 4.56
CA ASP A 21 -21.34 13.74 4.10
C ASP A 21 -20.98 13.24 2.68
N GLY A 22 -21.89 12.51 2.02
CA GLY A 22 -21.72 12.04 0.65
C GLY A 22 -21.09 10.66 0.49
N TYR A 23 -20.62 10.03 1.59
CA TYR A 23 -20.05 8.69 1.57
C TYR A 23 -21.14 7.60 1.66
N HIS A 24 -20.78 6.36 1.29
CA HIS A 24 -21.66 5.20 1.42
C HIS A 24 -21.31 4.39 2.66
N GLU A 25 -22.31 4.02 3.44
CA GLU A 25 -22.20 3.01 4.49
C GLU A 25 -22.22 1.62 3.84
N LEU A 26 -21.20 0.81 4.10
CA LEU A 26 -20.99 -0.47 3.43
C LEU A 26 -20.99 -1.63 4.45
N ASN A 27 -21.65 -2.73 4.11
CA ASN A 27 -21.49 -4.01 4.76
C ASN A 27 -20.81 -4.99 3.79
N SER A 28 -19.65 -5.52 4.16
CA SER A 28 -18.84 -6.36 3.28
C SER A 28 -18.00 -7.37 4.05
N VAL A 29 -17.79 -8.54 3.45
CA VAL A 29 -16.84 -9.55 3.96
C VAL A 29 -15.60 -9.54 3.08
N PHE A 30 -14.45 -9.31 3.70
CA PHE A 30 -13.14 -9.33 3.04
C PHE A 30 -12.49 -10.70 3.20
N TYR A 31 -12.00 -11.25 2.10
CA TYR A 31 -11.30 -12.53 2.08
C TYR A 31 -9.91 -12.36 1.44
N PRO A 32 -8.82 -12.74 2.13
CA PRO A 32 -7.48 -12.64 1.58
C PRO A 32 -7.26 -13.72 0.50
N LEU A 33 -6.56 -13.35 -0.57
CA LEU A 33 -6.17 -14.27 -1.63
C LEU A 33 -4.67 -14.55 -1.58
N PRO A 34 -4.21 -15.75 -1.94
CA PRO A 34 -2.78 -16.09 -1.98
C PRO A 34 -2.09 -15.53 -3.25
N ILE A 35 -2.37 -14.27 -3.59
CA ILE A 35 -1.76 -13.50 -4.67
C ILE A 35 -1.18 -12.27 -4.00
N TYR A 36 0.08 -11.94 -4.28
CA TYR A 36 0.83 -10.95 -3.51
C TYR A 36 1.56 -9.98 -4.42
N ASP A 37 1.64 -8.73 -3.99
CA ASP A 37 2.82 -7.93 -4.30
C ASP A 37 3.94 -8.29 -3.31
N ILE A 38 5.19 -8.11 -3.70
CA ILE A 38 6.35 -8.34 -2.82
C ILE A 38 6.95 -7.00 -2.45
N ILE A 39 7.12 -6.75 -1.16
CA ILE A 39 7.73 -5.53 -0.64
C ILE A 39 8.98 -5.92 0.14
N GLU A 40 10.12 -5.37 -0.24
CA GLU A 40 11.34 -5.46 0.52
C GLU A 40 11.73 -4.09 1.07
N LEU A 41 12.06 -4.06 2.37
CA LEU A 41 12.62 -2.88 3.04
C LEU A 41 14.09 -3.13 3.33
N LEU A 42 14.95 -2.27 2.80
CA LEU A 42 16.40 -2.33 2.95
C LEU A 42 16.89 -1.10 3.72
N GLU A 43 17.88 -1.30 4.58
CA GLU A 43 18.67 -0.19 5.10
C GLU A 43 19.38 0.52 3.95
N THR A 44 19.52 1.83 4.04
CA THR A 44 20.17 2.64 3.02
C THR A 44 21.05 3.71 3.63
N THR A 45 22.09 4.10 2.89
CA THR A 45 22.92 5.27 3.19
C THR A 45 22.42 6.53 2.49
N ALA A 46 21.32 6.43 1.72
CA ALA A 46 20.71 7.59 1.08
C ALA A 46 20.13 8.56 2.13
N ALA A 47 20.10 9.85 1.79
CA ALA A 47 19.55 10.88 2.68
C ALA A 47 18.01 10.80 2.81
N GLU A 48 17.34 10.24 1.80
CA GLU A 48 15.88 10.15 1.71
C GLU A 48 15.46 8.71 1.40
N THR A 49 14.20 8.39 1.76
CA THR A 49 13.60 7.10 1.46
C THR A 49 13.30 7.02 -0.03
N THR A 50 13.66 5.91 -0.65
CA THR A 50 13.47 5.67 -2.09
C THR A 50 12.45 4.56 -2.32
N LEU A 51 11.72 4.64 -3.44
CA LEU A 51 10.82 3.59 -3.89
C LEU A 51 11.25 3.13 -5.29
N ASN A 52 11.63 1.87 -5.39
CA ASN A 52 11.90 1.18 -6.65
C ASN A 52 10.74 0.26 -6.97
N ILE A 53 10.21 0.33 -8.19
CA ILE A 53 9.05 -0.49 -8.60
C ILE A 53 9.44 -1.33 -9.80
N GLN A 54 9.09 -2.62 -9.74
CA GLN A 54 9.21 -3.57 -10.84
C GLN A 54 7.84 -4.23 -11.09
N GLY A 55 7.65 -4.81 -12.28
CA GLY A 55 6.41 -5.50 -12.63
C GLY A 55 5.36 -4.59 -13.25
N GLU A 56 4.11 -4.75 -12.82
CA GLU A 56 2.97 -4.04 -13.40
C GLU A 56 3.07 -2.52 -13.27
N ARG A 57 2.61 -1.81 -14.31
CA ARG A 57 2.67 -0.35 -14.35
C ARG A 57 1.68 0.27 -13.37
N ILE A 58 2.20 1.04 -12.42
CA ILE A 58 1.37 1.85 -11.52
C ILE A 58 1.08 3.21 -12.20
N PRO A 59 -0.19 3.58 -12.44
CA PRO A 59 -0.52 4.89 -12.99
C PRO A 59 -0.31 6.00 -11.95
N GLY A 60 0.04 7.21 -12.42
CA GLY A 60 0.19 8.41 -11.57
C GLY A 60 1.64 8.76 -11.21
N ASN A 61 1.80 9.62 -10.21
CA ASN A 61 3.11 10.08 -9.72
C ASN A 61 3.63 9.14 -8.63
N LEU A 62 4.93 8.84 -8.66
CA LEU A 62 5.61 8.02 -7.65
C LEU A 62 5.50 8.60 -6.23
N HIS A 63 5.48 9.93 -6.09
CA HIS A 63 5.34 10.59 -4.79
C HIS A 63 3.97 10.34 -4.15
N ASP A 64 2.94 10.05 -4.95
CA ASP A 64 1.60 9.71 -4.46
C ASP A 64 1.46 8.24 -4.06
N ASN A 65 2.50 7.42 -4.28
CA ASN A 65 2.49 6.00 -3.97
C ASN A 65 2.26 5.77 -2.47
N LEU A 66 1.36 4.84 -2.15
CA LEU A 66 0.99 4.53 -0.78
C LEU A 66 2.14 3.99 0.08
N CYS A 67 3.16 3.35 -0.51
CA CYS A 67 4.33 2.89 0.23
C CYS A 67 5.13 4.07 0.79
N ILE A 68 5.42 5.08 -0.04
CA ILE A 68 6.10 6.31 0.38
C ILE A 68 5.24 7.08 1.38
N ARG A 69 3.94 7.27 1.09
CA ARG A 69 3.05 8.00 1.99
C ARG A 69 2.90 7.32 3.35
N ALA A 70 2.83 5.99 3.40
CA ALA A 70 2.76 5.24 4.64
C ALA A 70 4.06 5.38 5.45
N PHE A 71 5.21 5.27 4.80
CA PHE A 71 6.50 5.48 5.44
C PHE A 71 6.62 6.90 6.03
N GLU A 72 6.31 7.93 5.24
CA GLU A 72 6.39 9.33 5.69
C GLU A 72 5.40 9.66 6.81
N LEU A 73 4.24 9.01 6.85
CA LEU A 73 3.32 9.12 7.99
C LEU A 73 3.95 8.52 9.26
N LEU A 74 4.53 7.32 9.19
CA LEU A 74 5.18 6.70 10.33
C LEU A 74 6.42 7.46 10.79
N LYS A 75 7.24 7.97 9.85
CA LYS A 75 8.45 8.75 10.16
C LYS A 75 8.16 10.05 10.93
N LYS A 76 6.95 10.62 10.80
CA LYS A 76 6.56 11.81 11.58
C LYS A 76 6.38 11.50 13.05
N ASP A 77 5.85 10.32 13.36
CA ASP A 77 5.53 9.92 14.73
C ASP A 77 6.68 9.12 15.38
N TYR A 78 7.53 8.51 14.57
CA TYR A 78 8.62 7.64 14.99
C TYR A 78 9.92 8.06 14.29
N GLY A 79 11.04 8.10 15.03
CA GLY A 79 12.38 8.45 14.51
C GLY A 79 12.98 7.37 13.59
N ILE A 80 12.27 7.00 12.52
CA ILE A 80 12.64 5.93 11.59
C ILE A 80 13.65 6.50 10.58
N PRO A 81 14.84 5.87 10.43
CA PRO A 81 15.81 6.29 9.43
C PRO A 81 15.30 6.02 8.00
N PRO A 82 15.84 6.70 6.98
CA PRO A 82 15.53 6.40 5.59
C PRO A 82 15.73 4.92 5.23
N VAL A 83 14.92 4.42 4.29
CA VAL A 83 14.99 3.04 3.78
C VAL A 83 14.88 3.02 2.25
N SER A 84 15.39 1.97 1.61
CA SER A 84 14.98 1.65 0.24
C SER A 84 13.79 0.71 0.29
N ILE A 85 12.72 1.08 -0.41
CA ILE A 85 11.52 0.26 -0.58
C ILE A 85 11.55 -0.31 -1.98
N ASP A 86 11.65 -1.64 -2.09
CA ASP A 86 11.61 -2.33 -3.37
C ASP A 86 10.26 -3.06 -3.48
N LEU A 87 9.45 -2.65 -4.46
CA LEU A 87 8.12 -3.19 -4.72
C LEU A 87 8.11 -3.97 -6.03
N VAL A 88 7.84 -5.27 -5.96
CA VAL A 88 7.47 -6.08 -7.13
C VAL A 88 5.95 -6.12 -7.22
N LYS A 89 5.40 -5.35 -8.17
CA LYS A 89 3.97 -5.20 -8.41
C LYS A 89 3.47 -6.33 -9.32
N GLN A 90 2.52 -7.12 -8.82
CA GLN A 90 1.91 -8.25 -9.54
C GLN A 90 0.38 -8.18 -9.50
N ILE A 91 -0.19 -7.59 -8.45
CA ILE A 91 -1.63 -7.37 -8.34
C ILE A 91 -2.00 -6.20 -9.29
N PRO A 92 -3.10 -6.25 -10.04
CA PRO A 92 -3.53 -5.14 -10.89
C PRO A 92 -4.03 -3.92 -10.10
#